data_AF-A0A816ED15-F1
#
_entry.id   AF-A0A816ED15-F1
#
_cell.length_a   1.000
_cell.length_b   1.000
_cell.length_c   1.000
_cell.angle_alpha   90.00
_cell.angle_beta   90.00
_cell.angle_gamma   90.00
#
_symmetry.space_group_name_H-M   'P 1'
#
loop_
_entity.id
_entity.type
_entity.pdbx_description
1 polymer ?
#
loop_
_entity_poly.entity_id
_entity_poly.type
_entity_poly.pdbx_seq_one_letter_code
_entity_poly.pdbx_strand_id
1 'polypeptide(L)' 'MNPAENIGAIVKDKVEELMAAEDREDRYNYDILKTNLEMVLQDLEDDIDLFVDLLCSMRKRFDALKAARGGHTNF' A
#
# COMPACT_ATOMS: atom_id res chain seq x y z
N MET A 1 0.66 -2.61 -14.37
CA MET A 1 1.67 -2.16 -13.40
C MET A 1 1.53 -0.67 -13.20
N ASN A 2 0.70 -0.31 -12.23
CA ASN A 2 0.55 1.05 -11.76
C ASN A 2 1.16 1.16 -10.36
N PRO A 3 2.17 2.01 -10.12
CA PRO A 3 2.68 2.27 -8.77
C PRO A 3 1.58 2.58 -7.75
N ALA A 4 0.48 3.20 -8.19
CA ALA A 4 -0.69 3.48 -7.35
C ALA A 4 -1.45 2.23 -6.89
N GLU A 5 -1.43 1.11 -7.64
CA GLU A 5 -1.98 -0.17 -7.17
C GLU A 5 -1.17 -0.71 -5.98
N ASN A 6 0.14 -0.46 -5.94
CA ASN A 6 0.97 -0.84 -4.79
C ASN A 6 0.73 0.06 -3.58
N ILE A 7 0.49 1.36 -3.80
CA ILE A 7 0.10 2.27 -2.73
C ILE A 7 -1.23 1.83 -2.14
N GLY A 8 -2.20 1.44 -2.97
CA GLY A 8 -3.48 0.90 -2.51
C GLY A 8 -3.32 -0.34 -1.62
N ALA A 9 -2.42 -1.26 -1.99
CA ALA A 9 -2.11 -2.44 -1.17
C ALA A 9 -1.43 -2.05 0.16
N ILE A 10 -0.43 -1.16 0.12
CA ILE A 10 0.28 -0.68 1.32
C ILE A 10 -0.67 0.01 2.31
N VAL A 11 -1.55 0.89 1.80
CA VAL A 11 -2.57 1.58 2.61
C VAL A 11 -3.50 0.56 3.24
N LYS A 12 -3.98 -0.41 2.45
CA LYS A 12 -4.87 -1.45 2.94
C LYS A 12 -4.22 -2.25 4.08
N ASP A 13 -3.00 -2.73 3.88
CA ASP A 13 -2.28 -3.55 4.87
C ASP A 13 -2.08 -2.78 6.17
N LYS A 14 -1.62 -1.52 6.10
CA LYS A 14 -1.45 -0.65 7.28
C LYS A 14 -2.77 -0.40 8.02
N VAL A 15 -3.86 -0.14 7.29
CA VAL A 15 -5.18 0.08 7.90
C VAL A 15 -5.69 -1.20 8.56
N GLU A 16 -5.53 -2.36 7.92
CA GLU A 16 -5.90 -3.65 8.50
C GLU A 16 -5.13 -3.95 9.79
N GLU A 17 -3.82 -3.64 9.83
CA GLU A 17 -3.00 -3.76 11.04
C GLU A 17 -3.51 -2.86 12.17
N LEU A 18 -3.82 -1.59 11.90
CA LEU A 18 -4.36 -0.67 12.89
C LEU A 18 -5.74 -1.12 13.41
N MET A 19 -6.61 -1.59 12.52
CA MET A 19 -7.92 -2.11 12.93
C MET A 19 -7.81 -3.41 13.74
N ALA A 20 -6.83 -4.27 13.43
CA ALA A 20 -6.58 -5.49 14.19
C ALA A 20 -6.00 -5.23 15.59
N ALA A 21 -5.26 -4.12 15.76
CA ALA A 21 -4.68 -3.71 17.03
C ALA A 21 -5.69 -3.00 17.97
N GLU A 22 -6.87 -2.64 17.47
CA GLU A 22 -7.91 -1.97 18.26
C GLU A 22 -8.60 -2.95 19.23
N ASP A 23 -8.61 -2.61 20.52
CA ASP A 23 -9.13 -3.47 21.60
C ASP A 23 -10.65 -3.38 21.78
N ARG A 24 -11.34 -2.61 20.93
CA ARG A 24 -12.79 -2.44 20.98
C ARG A 24 -13.52 -3.60 20.31
N GLU A 25 -14.68 -3.97 20.85
CA GLU A 25 -15.57 -4.97 20.22
C GLU A 25 -16.04 -4.54 18.82
N ASP A 26 -16.16 -3.23 18.59
CA ASP A 26 -16.61 -2.65 17.32
C ASP A 26 -15.44 -2.23 16.41
N ARG A 27 -14.25 -2.80 16.57
CA ARG A 27 -13.03 -2.45 15.82
C ARG A 27 -13.15 -2.43 14.29
N TYR A 28 -14.14 -3.13 13.71
CA TYR A 28 -14.45 -3.13 12.29
C TYR A 28 -15.61 -2.21 11.88
N ASN A 29 -15.90 -1.17 12.67
CA ASN A 29 -16.91 -0.18 12.32
C ASN A 29 -16.35 0.84 11.28
N TYR A 30 -17.28 1.57 10.64
CA TYR A 30 -16.95 2.56 9.62
C TYR A 30 -16.12 3.74 10.15
N ASP A 31 -16.42 4.23 11.35
CA ASP A 31 -15.77 5.40 11.93
C ASP A 31 -14.29 5.11 12.25
N ILE A 32 -14.00 3.93 12.81
CA ILE A 32 -12.64 3.45 13.10
C ILE A 32 -11.88 3.21 11.79
N LEU A 33 -12.52 2.59 10.79
CA LEU A 33 -11.92 2.45 9.45
C LEU A 33 -11.54 3.82 8.88
N LYS A 34 -12.44 4.79 8.97
CA LYS A 34 -12.22 6.14 8.45
C LYS A 34 -11.07 6.83 9.19
N THR A 35 -11.05 6.79 10.52
CA THR A 35 -9.97 7.38 11.33
C THR A 35 -8.63 6.73 11.04
N ASN A 36 -8.56 5.40 11.00
CA ASN A 36 -7.32 4.69 10.70
C ASN A 36 -6.84 4.97 9.27
N LEU A 37 -7.75 5.10 8.31
CA LEU A 37 -7.41 5.49 6.94
C LEU A 37 -6.84 6.91 6.87
N GLU A 38 -7.46 7.88 7.55
CA GLU A 38 -6.97 9.26 7.62
C GLU A 38 -5.58 9.33 8.25
N MET A 39 -5.34 8.59 9.34
CA MET A 39 -4.02 8.49 9.96
C MET A 39 -2.96 7.92 9.01
N VAL A 40 -3.26 6.79 8.35
CA VAL A 40 -2.32 6.18 7.40
C VAL A 40 -2.03 7.09 6.22
N LEU A 41 -3.04 7.79 5.68
CA LEU A 41 -2.84 8.73 4.58
C LEU A 41 -1.99 9.93 4.98
N GLN A 42 -2.17 10.43 6.21
CA GLN A 42 -1.37 11.52 6.74
C GLN A 42 0.09 11.11 6.97
N ASP A 43 0.32 9.93 7.55
CA ASP A 43 1.67 9.37 7.72
C ASP A 43 2.38 9.15 6.39
N LEU A 44 1.62 8.79 5.35
CA LEU A 44 2.15 8.58 4.01
C LEU A 44 2.46 9.88 3.27
N GLU A 45 1.83 11.01 3.62
CA GLU A 45 2.07 12.29 2.94
C GLU A 45 3.55 12.72 3.02
N ASP A 46 4.19 12.42 4.15
CA ASP A 46 5.59 12.76 4.42
C ASP A 46 6.57 11.61 4.13
N ASP A 47 6.09 10.42 3.74
CA ASP A 47 6.92 9.24 3.48
C ASP A 47 7.52 9.26 2.06
N ILE A 48 8.39 10.25 1.81
CA ILE A 48 9.06 10.46 0.53
C ILE A 48 9.88 9.23 0.11
N ASP A 49 10.51 8.55 1.08
CA ASP A 49 11.35 7.38 0.83
C ASP A 49 10.54 6.21 0.25
N LEU A 50 9.33 5.98 0.77
CA LEU A 50 8.41 4.98 0.20
C LEU A 50 8.06 5.28 -1.26
N PHE A 51 7.76 6.53 -1.60
CA PHE A 51 7.46 6.91 -2.98
C PHE A 51 8.67 6.77 -3.90
N VAL A 52 9.86 7.13 -3.41
CA VAL A 52 11.12 6.95 -4.16
C VAL A 52 11.38 5.47 -4.42
N ASP A 53 11.24 4.61 -3.41
CA ASP A 53 11.44 3.17 -3.55
C ASP A 53 10.42 2.53 -4.52
N LEU A 54 9.16 2.94 -4.45
CA LEU A 54 8.11 2.52 -5.38
C LEU A 54 8.45 2.90 -6.82
N LEU A 55 8.86 4.15 -7.07
CA LEU A 55 9.24 4.63 -8.39
C LEU A 55 10.52 3.94 -8.90
N CYS A 56 11.52 3.76 -8.05
CA CYS A 56 12.76 3.06 -8.37
C CYS A 56 12.52 1.56 -8.66
N SER A 57 11.51 0.95 -8.03
CA SER A 57 11.12 -0.44 -8.30
C SER A 57 10.57 -0.65 -9.72
N MET A 58 10.10 0.41 -10.39
CA MET A 58 9.55 0.33 -11.76
C MET A 58 10.56 -0.21 -12.76
N ARG A 59 11.85 0.09 -12.60
CA ARG A 59 12.87 -0.46 -13.48
C ARG A 59 12.97 -1.98 -13.36
N LYS A 60 13.02 -2.50 -12.13
CA LYS A 60 13.06 -3.94 -11.85
C LYS A 60 11.79 -4.65 -12.37
N ARG A 61 10.65 -4.00 -12.19
CA ARG A 61 9.34 -4.41 -12.72
C ARG A 61 9.34 -4.54 -14.26
N PHE A 62 9.83 -3.53 -14.96
CA PHE A 62 9.95 -3.58 -16.43
C PHE A 62 10.92 -4.67 -16.91
N ASP A 63 12.02 -4.87 -16.19
CA ASP A 63 12.97 -5.92 -16.52
C ASP A 63 12.35 -7.32 -16.31
N ALA A 64 11.56 -7.52 -15.25
CA ALA A 64 10.79 -8.74 -15.02
C ALA A 64 9.72 -8.97 -16.09
N LEU A 65 9.02 -7.92 -16.53
CA LEU A 65 8.02 -8.01 -17.60
C LEU A 65 8.68 -8.39 -18.94
N LYS A 66 9.84 -7.81 -19.25
CA LYS A 66 10.64 -8.18 -20.42
C LYS A 66 11.05 -9.64 -20.36
N ALA A 67 11.53 -10.11 -19.20
CA ALA A 67 11.89 -11.50 -19.00
C ALA A 67 10.68 -12.45 -19.15
N ALA A 68 9.50 -12.01 -18.72
CA ALA A 68 8.24 -12.74 -18.88
C ALA A 68 7.61 -12.61 -20.29
N ARG A 69 8.25 -11.91 -21.24
CA ARG A 69 7.73 -11.63 -22.59
C ARG A 69 6.32 -11.01 -22.58
N GLY A 70 6.03 -10.16 -21.59
CA GLY A 70 4.72 -9.53 -21.42
C GLY A 70 3.69 -10.37 -20.66
N GLY A 71 4.07 -11.53 -20.10
CA GLY A 71 3.23 -12.31 -19.19
C GLY A 71 3.13 -11.71 -17.78
N HIS A 72 2.32 -12.33 -16.92
CA HIS A 72 2.19 -11.93 -15.51
C HIS A 72 3.50 -12.09 -14.74
N THR A 73 3.76 -11.13 -13.85
CA THR A 73 4.93 -11.09 -12.97
C THR A 73 4.49 -11.06 -11.51
N ASN A 74 5.36 -11.49 -10.59
CA ASN A 74 5.13 -11.44 -9.12
C ASN A 74 5.29 -10.02 -8.53
N PHE A 75 5.02 -8.98 -9.33
CA PHE A 75 5.18 -7.57 -8.98
C PHE A 75 3.84 -6.86 -9.02
#